data_AF-A0A955XYA2-F1
#
_entry.id   AF-A0A955XYA2-F1
#
_cell.length_a   1.000
_cell.length_b   1.000
_cell.length_c   1.000
_cell.angle_alpha   90.00
_cell.angle_beta   90.00
_cell.angle_gamma   90.00
#
_symmetry.space_group_name_H-M   'P 1'
#
loop_
_entity.id
_entity.type
_entity.pdbx_description
1 polymer ?
#
loop_
_entity_poly.entity_id
_entity_poly.type
_entity_poly.pdbx_seq_one_letter_code
_entity_poly.pdbx_strand_id
1 'polypeptide(L)'
;MAAARAWYAEVLGFEPYFDEPFYVGFEVGGYELGLTPREDESRQGAGGDTPYWAVEDVQSAVDRLVSLGAVVAEEPKNVGGEIIVGAVVDPFGNVLGLIRNPDFAPPMVAVGTGDALRAPLIKTATVSADPGEVWRLWTTSEGMAEWWVPKNRIECRVGGHYELYFMQDAPLGSQGSEGCRVLAFLPERMLSFTWNAPPHLSRTRRRFT
;
A
#
# COMPACT_ATOMS: atom_id res chain seq x y z
N MET A 1 -19.83 19.66 -5.70
CA MET A 1 -19.71 18.28 -5.19
C MET A 1 -19.79 17.23 -6.29
N ALA A 2 -20.93 17.02 -6.98
CA ALA A 2 -21.08 15.94 -7.96
C ALA A 2 -20.02 15.93 -9.09
N ALA A 3 -19.67 17.11 -9.63
CA ALA A 3 -18.61 17.23 -10.63
C ALA A 3 -17.22 16.84 -10.08
N ALA A 4 -16.92 17.21 -8.83
CA ALA A 4 -15.66 16.86 -8.18
C ALA A 4 -15.58 15.35 -7.91
N ARG A 5 -16.65 14.76 -7.39
CA ARG A 5 -16.74 13.30 -7.21
C ARG A 5 -16.45 12.57 -8.53
N ALA A 6 -17.14 12.94 -9.60
CA ALA A 6 -16.97 12.28 -10.91
C ALA A 6 -15.55 12.44 -11.44
N TRP A 7 -14.97 13.64 -11.31
CA TRP A 7 -13.59 13.89 -11.74
C TRP A 7 -12.57 13.07 -10.95
N TYR A 8 -12.67 13.06 -9.61
CA TYR A 8 -11.76 12.28 -8.77
C TYR A 8 -11.94 10.77 -8.97
N ALA A 9 -13.15 10.27 -9.19
CA ALA A 9 -13.38 8.87 -9.53
C ALA A 9 -12.71 8.47 -10.85
N GLU A 10 -12.79 9.32 -11.89
CA GLU A 10 -12.11 9.11 -13.16
C GLU A 10 -10.57 9.17 -13.00
N VAL A 11 -10.06 10.13 -12.22
CA VAL A 11 -8.63 10.25 -11.91
C VAL A 11 -8.10 9.01 -11.18
N LEU A 12 -8.84 8.52 -10.19
CA LEU A 12 -8.42 7.39 -9.35
C LEU A 12 -8.70 6.03 -10.00
N GLY A 13 -9.66 5.95 -10.92
CA GLY A 13 -10.12 4.72 -11.55
C GLY A 13 -11.03 3.86 -10.66
N PHE A 14 -11.55 4.42 -9.56
CA PHE A 14 -12.48 3.75 -8.66
C PHE A 14 -13.44 4.74 -7.99
N GLU A 15 -14.57 4.21 -7.54
CA GLU A 15 -15.63 4.98 -6.86
C GLU A 15 -15.28 5.25 -5.38
N PRO A 16 -15.80 6.33 -4.78
CA PRO A 16 -15.61 6.61 -3.35
C PRO A 16 -16.22 5.50 -2.48
N TYR A 17 -15.64 5.27 -1.30
CA TYR A 17 -16.20 4.32 -0.33
C TYR A 17 -17.35 4.96 0.49
N PHE A 18 -17.42 6.28 0.50
CA PHE A 18 -18.45 7.06 1.18
C PHE A 18 -18.88 8.25 0.30
N ASP A 19 -20.18 8.45 0.12
CA ASP A 19 -20.72 9.46 -0.81
C ASP A 19 -22.02 10.07 -0.26
N GLU A 20 -21.90 11.23 0.37
CA GLU A 20 -23.01 12.03 0.87
C GLU A 20 -22.86 13.49 0.44
N PRO A 21 -23.95 14.30 0.38
CA PRO A 21 -23.89 15.69 -0.06
C PRO A 21 -22.89 16.56 0.71
N PHE A 22 -22.59 16.21 1.96
CA PHE A 22 -21.67 16.93 2.85
C PHE A 22 -20.24 16.39 2.84
N TYR A 23 -20.00 15.18 2.35
CA TYR A 23 -18.69 14.55 2.35
C TYR A 23 -18.60 13.38 1.37
N VAL A 24 -17.53 13.33 0.59
CA VAL A 24 -17.18 12.17 -0.25
C VAL A 24 -15.78 11.70 0.17
N GLY A 25 -15.64 10.41 0.47
CA GLY A 25 -14.39 9.81 0.95
C GLY A 25 -13.84 8.77 -0.02
N PHE A 26 -12.54 8.86 -0.32
CA PHE A 26 -11.78 7.87 -1.08
C PHE A 26 -10.65 7.31 -0.23
N GLU A 27 -10.39 6.01 -0.36
CA GLU A 27 -9.19 5.39 0.18
C GLU A 27 -8.14 5.30 -0.94
N VAL A 28 -7.05 6.04 -0.82
CA VAL A 28 -5.97 6.12 -1.80
C VAL A 28 -4.68 5.60 -1.17
N GLY A 29 -4.34 4.34 -1.45
CA GLY A 29 -3.10 3.73 -0.98
C GLY A 29 -2.95 3.71 0.55
N GLY A 30 -4.05 3.48 1.29
CA GLY A 30 -4.09 3.49 2.75
C GLY A 30 -4.21 4.88 3.39
N TYR A 31 -4.41 5.93 2.59
CA TYR A 31 -4.65 7.30 3.06
C TYR A 31 -6.05 7.78 2.68
N GLU A 32 -6.58 8.74 3.44
CA GLU A 32 -7.87 9.36 3.19
C GLU A 32 -7.76 10.53 2.21
N LEU A 33 -8.59 10.53 1.17
CA LEU A 33 -8.88 11.71 0.36
C LEU A 33 -10.36 12.08 0.55
N GLY A 34 -10.60 13.15 1.29
CA GLY A 34 -11.94 13.68 1.55
C GLY A 34 -12.26 14.90 0.69
N LEU A 35 -13.44 14.90 0.07
CA LEU A 35 -14.03 16.06 -0.59
C LEU A 35 -15.14 16.64 0.27
N THR A 36 -15.05 17.93 0.58
CA THR A 36 -16.09 18.69 1.29
C THR A 36 -16.64 19.80 0.40
N PRO A 37 -17.91 20.21 0.55
CA PRO A 37 -18.42 21.39 -0.14
C PRO A 37 -17.59 22.61 0.26
N ARG A 38 -17.33 23.48 -0.71
CA ARG A 38 -16.73 24.78 -0.41
C ARG A 38 -17.77 25.60 0.36
N GLU A 39 -17.42 26.04 1.57
CA GLU A 39 -18.31 26.89 2.38
C GLU A 39 -18.35 28.34 1.86
N ASP A 40 -17.27 28.81 1.25
CA ASP A 40 -17.11 30.16 0.71
C ASP A 40 -16.47 30.14 -0.68
N GLU A 41 -17.26 30.38 -1.72
CA GLU A 41 -16.83 30.44 -3.13
C GLU A 41 -15.77 31.52 -3.41
N SER A 42 -15.64 32.52 -2.53
CA SER A 42 -14.65 33.61 -2.69
C SER A 42 -13.24 33.22 -2.21
N ARG A 43 -13.10 32.16 -1.42
CA ARG A 43 -11.81 31.59 -1.04
C ARG A 43 -11.31 30.67 -2.14
N GLN A 44 -10.23 31.06 -2.81
CA GLN A 44 -9.38 30.10 -3.51
C GLN A 44 -8.91 29.04 -2.50
N GLY A 45 -8.82 27.77 -2.93
CA GLY A 45 -8.40 26.65 -2.08
C GLY A 45 -7.15 27.04 -1.29
N ALA A 46 -7.09 26.65 0.00
CA ALA A 46 -6.14 27.18 0.98
C ALA A 46 -4.71 27.24 0.40
N GLY A 47 -4.32 28.42 -0.08
CA GLY A 47 -2.98 28.68 -0.58
C GLY A 47 -2.03 28.61 0.60
N GLY A 48 -1.34 27.48 0.74
CA GLY A 48 -0.39 27.27 1.82
C GLY A 48 0.38 25.97 1.65
N ASP A 49 -0.34 24.85 1.48
CA ASP A 49 0.27 23.51 1.48
C ASP A 49 -0.19 22.69 0.26
N THR A 50 0.78 22.20 -0.51
CA THR A 50 0.53 21.32 -1.67
C THR A 50 0.80 19.87 -1.27
N PRO A 51 -0.22 18.99 -1.17
CA PRO A 51 0.02 17.56 -0.97
C PRO A 51 0.67 16.96 -2.23
N TYR A 52 1.68 16.12 -2.04
CA TYR A 52 2.33 15.39 -3.12
C TYR A 52 1.85 13.94 -3.19
N TRP A 53 1.34 13.55 -4.35
CA TRP A 53 0.89 12.19 -4.63
C TRP A 53 2.02 11.42 -5.31
N ALA A 54 2.33 10.24 -4.79
CA ALA A 54 3.34 9.38 -5.36
C ALA A 54 2.87 8.81 -6.72
N VAL A 55 3.69 8.95 -7.75
CA VAL A 55 3.43 8.42 -9.10
C VAL A 55 4.69 7.75 -9.66
N GLU A 56 4.50 6.75 -10.53
CA GLU A 56 5.62 6.06 -11.18
C GLU A 56 6.37 6.97 -12.17
N ASP A 57 5.63 7.84 -12.87
CA ASP A 57 6.13 8.80 -13.84
C ASP A 57 5.35 10.11 -13.75
N VAL A 58 6.05 11.21 -13.44
CA VAL A 58 5.42 12.53 -13.21
C VAL A 58 4.89 13.12 -14.50
N GLN A 59 5.61 12.97 -15.62
CA GLN A 59 5.19 13.55 -16.90
C GLN A 59 3.88 12.93 -17.38
N SER A 60 3.81 11.60 -17.41
CA SER A 60 2.61 10.87 -17.83
C SER A 60 1.41 11.18 -16.91
N ALA A 61 1.65 11.37 -15.62
CA ALA A 61 0.61 11.75 -14.67
C ALA A 61 0.10 13.19 -14.92
N VAL A 62 1.00 14.15 -15.16
CA VAL A 62 0.61 15.52 -15.56
C VAL A 62 -0.20 15.48 -16.86
N ASP A 63 0.30 14.82 -17.90
CA ASP A 63 -0.37 14.74 -19.20
C ASP A 63 -1.78 14.14 -19.09
N ARG A 64 -1.94 13.11 -18.25
CA ARG A 64 -3.24 12.50 -17.97
C ARG A 64 -4.17 13.44 -17.21
N LEU A 65 -3.69 14.14 -16.20
CA LEU A 65 -4.54 15.08 -15.44
C LEU A 65 -4.96 16.27 -16.30
N VAL A 66 -4.06 16.75 -17.16
CA VAL A 66 -4.37 17.81 -18.14
C VAL A 66 -5.43 17.34 -19.14
N SER A 67 -5.37 16.10 -19.61
CA SER A 67 -6.41 15.56 -20.50
C SER A 67 -7.78 15.42 -19.82
N LEU A 68 -7.80 15.35 -18.49
CA LEU A 68 -9.02 15.37 -17.66
C LEU A 68 -9.44 16.80 -17.25
N GLY A 69 -8.80 17.84 -17.76
CA GLY A 69 -9.19 19.24 -17.53
C GLY A 69 -8.45 19.95 -16.40
N ALA A 70 -7.39 19.35 -15.84
CA ALA A 70 -6.47 20.07 -14.98
C ALA A 70 -5.57 21.04 -15.78
N VAL A 71 -4.97 22.00 -15.10
CA VAL A 71 -4.01 22.95 -15.69
C VAL A 71 -2.65 22.79 -15.02
N VAL A 72 -1.55 22.83 -15.78
CA VAL A 72 -0.21 22.74 -15.21
C VAL A 72 0.04 23.94 -14.27
N ALA A 73 0.39 23.64 -13.02
CA ALA A 73 0.85 24.62 -12.03
C ALA A 73 2.39 24.66 -11.98
N GLU A 74 3.02 23.49 -12.08
CA GLU A 74 4.47 23.33 -12.06
C GLU A 74 4.88 22.22 -13.04
N GLU A 75 5.72 22.57 -14.00
CA GLU A 75 6.26 21.62 -14.97
C GLU A 75 7.11 20.53 -14.28
N PRO A 76 7.05 19.27 -14.73
CA PRO A 76 7.88 18.19 -14.20
C PRO A 76 9.36 18.55 -14.21
N LYS A 77 10.01 18.52 -13.04
CA LYS A 77 11.42 18.86 -12.89
C LYS A 77 12.13 17.98 -11.88
N ASN A 78 13.42 17.74 -12.11
CA ASN A 78 14.29 17.07 -11.16
C ASN A 78 14.66 18.03 -10.02
N VAL A 79 14.52 17.58 -8.77
CA VAL A 79 14.83 18.36 -7.56
C VAL A 79 15.98 17.77 -6.74
N GLY A 80 16.67 16.76 -7.29
CA GLY A 80 17.80 16.07 -6.68
C GLY A 80 17.69 14.56 -6.81
N GLY A 81 18.82 13.91 -7.13
CA GLY A 81 18.86 12.45 -7.32
C GLY A 81 17.90 11.98 -8.40
N GLU A 82 17.10 10.96 -8.09
CA GLU A 82 16.05 10.42 -8.97
C GLU A 82 14.67 11.03 -8.71
N ILE A 83 14.59 12.09 -7.88
CA ILE A 83 13.33 12.70 -7.47
C ILE A 83 12.87 13.69 -8.53
N ILE A 84 11.69 13.43 -9.09
CA ILE A 84 10.98 14.33 -10.00
C ILE A 84 9.72 14.82 -9.31
N VAL A 85 9.43 16.11 -9.41
CA VAL A 85 8.18 16.72 -8.93
C VAL A 85 7.52 17.51 -10.05
N GLY A 86 6.20 17.64 -9.98
CA GLY A 86 5.38 18.53 -10.80
C GLY A 86 4.08 18.85 -10.06
N ALA A 87 3.26 19.73 -10.60
CA ALA A 87 1.96 20.03 -10.00
C ALA A 87 0.94 20.45 -11.05
N VAL A 88 -0.33 20.16 -10.78
CA VAL A 88 -1.47 20.65 -11.55
C VAL A 88 -2.50 21.31 -10.64
N VAL A 89 -3.33 22.17 -11.20
CA VAL A 89 -4.56 22.68 -10.58
C VAL A 89 -5.72 21.89 -11.14
N ASP A 90 -6.49 21.23 -10.26
CA ASP A 90 -7.71 20.54 -10.66
C ASP A 90 -8.81 21.53 -11.13
N PRO A 91 -9.89 21.06 -11.79
CA PRO A 91 -10.98 21.95 -12.24
C PRO A 91 -11.69 22.74 -11.13
N PHE A 92 -11.43 22.44 -9.86
CA PHE A 92 -12.05 23.04 -8.69
C PHE A 92 -11.11 24.04 -7.99
N GLY A 93 -9.88 24.20 -8.47
CA GLY A 93 -8.89 25.13 -7.96
C GLY A 93 -7.98 24.57 -6.88
N ASN A 94 -7.93 23.24 -6.68
CA ASN A 94 -7.00 22.61 -5.75
C ASN A 94 -5.67 22.31 -6.44
N VAL A 95 -4.55 22.59 -5.77
CA VAL A 95 -3.22 22.22 -6.28
C VAL A 95 -2.90 20.78 -5.88
N LEU A 96 -2.62 19.94 -6.86
CA LEU A 96 -2.19 18.55 -6.70
C LEU A 96 -0.71 18.45 -7.07
N GLY A 97 0.15 18.24 -6.08
CA GLY A 97 1.55 17.91 -6.30
C GLY A 97 1.69 16.45 -6.72
N LEU A 98 2.61 16.18 -7.63
CA LEU A 98 2.95 14.85 -8.10
C LEU A 98 4.44 14.62 -7.86
N ILE A 99 4.80 13.46 -7.33
CA ILE A 99 6.18 13.14 -7.02
C ILE A 99 6.52 11.72 -7.44
N ARG A 100 7.64 11.56 -8.14
CA ARG A 100 8.35 10.29 -8.24
C ARG A 100 9.55 10.37 -7.32
N ASN A 101 9.50 9.69 -6.19
CA ASN A 101 10.61 9.59 -5.26
C ASN A 101 10.86 8.10 -4.96
N PRO A 102 11.95 7.49 -5.47
CA PRO A 102 12.21 6.06 -5.26
C PRO A 102 12.52 5.70 -3.81
N ASP A 103 12.90 6.67 -2.98
CA ASP A 103 13.15 6.48 -1.55
C ASP A 103 11.87 6.57 -0.71
N PHE A 104 10.77 7.05 -1.31
CA PHE A 104 9.45 7.12 -0.67
C PHE A 104 8.53 6.05 -1.25
N ALA A 105 8.39 4.93 -0.53
CA ALA A 105 7.35 3.95 -0.77
C ALA A 105 6.25 4.15 0.29
N PRO A 106 5.03 4.59 -0.07
CA PRO A 106 3.92 4.53 0.88
C PRO A 106 3.71 3.07 1.34
N PRO A 107 3.28 2.85 2.59
CA PRO A 107 2.90 1.51 3.04
C PRO A 107 1.76 1.02 2.14
N MET A 108 2.03 0.03 1.29
CA MET A 108 1.00 -0.51 0.43
C MET A 108 0.02 -1.34 1.24
N VAL A 109 -1.09 -0.73 1.65
CA VAL A 109 -2.35 -1.47 1.76
C VAL A 109 -3.04 -1.30 0.42
N ALA A 110 -3.03 -2.35 -0.39
CA ALA A 110 -3.77 -2.37 -1.63
C ALA A 110 -5.27 -2.35 -1.28
N VAL A 111 -5.93 -1.22 -1.50
CA VAL A 111 -7.37 -1.17 -1.77
C VAL A 111 -7.55 -0.57 -3.16
N GLY A 112 -8.16 -1.37 -4.02
CA GLY A 112 -8.36 -1.09 -5.43
C GLY A 112 -8.98 -2.32 -6.10
N THR A 113 -10.31 -2.39 -6.06
CA THR A 113 -11.11 -3.30 -6.88
C THR A 113 -10.82 -3.03 -8.35
N GLY A 114 -10.20 -3.99 -9.03
CA GLY A 114 -10.07 -3.94 -10.49
C GLY A 114 -8.69 -4.33 -11.01
N ASP A 115 -8.14 -5.46 -10.61
CA ASP A 115 -7.24 -6.17 -11.50
C ASP A 115 -7.45 -7.68 -11.36
N ALA A 116 -7.49 -8.37 -12.49
CA ALA A 116 -7.45 -9.82 -12.54
C ALA A 116 -6.03 -10.32 -12.22
N LEU A 117 -5.53 -9.97 -11.03
CA LEU A 117 -4.26 -10.38 -10.44
C LEU A 117 -4.48 -10.47 -8.92
N ARG A 118 -4.74 -11.59 -8.26
CA ARG A 118 -4.62 -13.02 -8.58
C ARG A 118 -5.66 -13.71 -7.69
N ALA A 119 -6.49 -14.61 -8.23
CA ALA A 119 -7.24 -15.50 -7.34
C ALA A 119 -6.26 -16.12 -6.34
N PRO A 120 -6.58 -16.18 -5.03
CA PRO A 120 -5.67 -16.74 -4.06
C PRO A 120 -5.32 -18.17 -4.50
N LEU A 121 -4.04 -18.51 -4.42
CA LEU A 121 -3.63 -19.89 -4.57
C LEU A 121 -4.13 -20.64 -3.33
N ILE A 122 -5.26 -21.34 -3.47
CA ILE A 122 -5.82 -22.17 -2.42
C ILE A 122 -5.25 -23.58 -2.59
N LYS A 123 -4.52 -24.04 -1.57
CA LYS A 123 -4.06 -25.42 -1.46
C LYS A 123 -4.59 -26.00 -0.16
N THR A 124 -5.29 -27.13 -0.26
CA THR A 124 -5.83 -27.86 0.88
C THR A 124 -5.17 -29.23 0.94
N ALA A 125 -4.78 -29.66 2.14
CA ALA A 125 -4.31 -31.01 2.42
C ALA A 125 -4.92 -31.47 3.75
N THR A 126 -5.20 -32.76 3.86
CA THR A 126 -5.61 -33.38 5.14
C THR A 126 -4.40 -34.10 5.71
N VAL A 127 -4.09 -33.86 6.98
CA VAL A 127 -2.99 -34.51 7.70
C VAL A 127 -3.53 -35.18 8.95
N SER A 128 -2.97 -36.33 9.31
CA SER A 128 -3.32 -37.04 10.54
C SER A 128 -2.53 -36.47 11.72
N ALA A 129 -2.94 -35.32 12.23
CA ALA A 129 -2.30 -34.64 13.35
C ALA A 129 -3.32 -33.96 14.26
N ASP A 130 -2.94 -33.72 15.50
CA ASP A 130 -3.73 -32.94 16.45
C ASP A 130 -3.71 -31.43 16.06
N PRO A 131 -4.85 -30.73 16.03
CA PRO A 131 -4.90 -29.30 15.68
C PRO A 131 -4.08 -28.39 16.60
N GLY A 132 -4.02 -28.69 17.90
CA GLY A 132 -3.22 -27.94 18.87
C GLY A 132 -1.73 -28.09 18.63
N GLU A 133 -1.31 -29.29 18.25
CA GLU A 133 0.07 -29.55 17.85
C GLU A 133 0.45 -28.85 16.54
N VAL A 134 -0.42 -28.92 15.52
CA VAL A 134 -0.22 -28.17 14.26
C VAL A 134 -0.15 -26.67 14.55
N TRP A 135 -1.01 -26.17 15.43
CA TRP A 135 -0.98 -24.78 15.87
C TRP A 135 0.37 -24.42 16.47
N ARG A 136 0.84 -25.18 17.47
CA ARG A 136 2.15 -24.97 18.13
C ARG A 136 3.30 -24.92 17.11
N LEU A 137 3.33 -25.85 16.16
CA LEU A 137 4.36 -25.94 15.12
C LEU A 137 4.42 -24.72 14.20
N TRP A 138 3.29 -24.03 13.99
CA TRP A 138 3.21 -22.87 13.12
C TRP A 138 3.26 -21.53 13.86
N THR A 139 2.87 -21.49 15.14
CA THR A 139 2.73 -20.23 15.89
C THR A 139 3.79 -19.98 16.95
N THR A 140 4.76 -20.87 17.11
CA THR A 140 5.85 -20.70 18.07
C THR A 140 7.20 -20.86 17.38
N SER A 141 8.21 -20.13 17.87
CA SER A 141 9.56 -20.26 17.33
C SER A 141 10.16 -21.65 17.55
N GLU A 142 9.89 -22.24 18.71
CA GLU A 142 10.30 -23.60 19.05
C GLU A 142 9.65 -24.63 18.12
N GLY A 143 8.33 -24.56 17.94
CA GLY A 143 7.61 -25.47 17.06
C GLY A 143 8.06 -25.35 15.60
N MET A 144 8.24 -24.13 15.07
CA MET A 144 8.73 -23.94 13.71
C MET A 144 10.16 -24.48 13.53
N ALA A 145 11.01 -24.34 14.55
CA ALA A 145 12.37 -24.85 14.54
C ALA A 145 12.43 -26.39 14.54
N GLU A 146 11.44 -27.04 15.13
CA GLU A 146 11.33 -28.51 15.19
C GLU A 146 11.09 -29.14 13.83
N TRP A 147 10.23 -28.52 13.00
CA TRP A 147 9.78 -29.17 11.75
C TRP A 147 10.32 -28.56 10.46
N TRP A 148 10.70 -27.27 10.44
CA TRP A 148 11.05 -26.62 9.17
C TRP A 148 12.22 -25.63 9.22
N VAL A 149 12.12 -24.56 10.00
CA VAL A 149 13.11 -23.45 9.95
C VAL A 149 13.73 -23.23 11.32
N PRO A 150 14.91 -23.81 11.61
CA PRO A 150 15.56 -23.75 12.92
C PRO A 150 15.82 -22.33 13.45
N LYS A 151 16.17 -21.39 12.57
CA LYS A 151 16.32 -19.98 12.92
C LYS A 151 15.11 -19.20 12.41
N ASN A 152 14.32 -18.72 13.35
CA ASN A 152 13.13 -17.95 13.08
C ASN A 152 12.83 -17.02 14.26
N ARG A 153 11.89 -16.10 14.07
CA ARG A 153 11.31 -15.27 15.11
C ARG A 153 9.81 -15.16 14.89
N ILE A 154 9.05 -15.87 15.73
CA ILE A 154 7.59 -15.94 15.64
C ILE A 154 7.00 -15.47 16.97
N GLU A 155 6.20 -14.41 16.90
CA GLU A 155 5.41 -13.87 18.01
C GLU A 155 3.94 -13.91 17.59
N CYS A 156 3.18 -14.93 18.02
CA CYS A 156 1.76 -15.08 17.64
C CYS A 156 0.86 -14.08 18.39
N ARG A 157 0.92 -12.83 17.95
CA ARG A 157 0.05 -11.72 18.32
C ARG A 157 -0.16 -10.87 17.07
N VAL A 158 -1.29 -10.17 16.95
CA VAL A 158 -1.52 -9.27 15.81
C VAL A 158 -0.40 -8.23 15.75
N GLY A 159 0.22 -8.07 14.58
CA GLY A 159 1.38 -7.22 14.34
C GLY A 159 2.71 -7.75 14.89
N GLY A 160 2.72 -8.93 15.54
CA GLY A 160 3.93 -9.62 16.00
C GLY A 160 4.75 -10.19 14.84
N HIS A 161 6.03 -10.49 15.10
CA HIS A 161 6.95 -10.99 14.10
C HIS A 161 6.53 -12.36 13.56
N TYR A 162 6.70 -12.56 12.25
CA TYR A 162 6.57 -13.85 11.59
C TYR A 162 7.72 -14.02 10.59
N GLU A 163 8.93 -14.18 11.12
CA GLU A 163 10.17 -14.13 10.35
C GLU A 163 10.86 -15.50 10.33
N LEU A 164 11.18 -15.99 9.15
CA LEU A 164 11.90 -17.25 8.91
C LEU A 164 13.23 -16.93 8.22
N TYR A 165 14.34 -17.43 8.76
CA TYR A 165 15.69 -17.09 8.28
C TYR A 165 16.32 -18.27 7.54
N PHE A 166 16.52 -18.11 6.23
CA PHE A 166 17.06 -19.13 5.33
C PHE A 166 18.54 -18.90 5.00
N MET A 167 19.03 -17.65 5.07
CA MET A 167 20.36 -17.22 4.65
C MET A 167 21.12 -16.64 5.86
N GLN A 168 21.70 -17.50 6.68
CA GLN A 168 22.25 -17.11 7.98
C GLN A 168 23.52 -16.24 7.89
N ASP A 169 24.29 -16.40 6.81
CA ASP A 169 25.51 -15.64 6.56
C ASP A 169 25.23 -14.30 5.85
N ALA A 170 23.98 -14.05 5.46
CA ALA A 170 23.59 -12.79 4.84
C ALA A 170 23.50 -11.66 5.90
N PRO A 171 23.69 -10.40 5.49
CA PRO A 171 23.47 -9.25 6.37
C PRO A 171 22.05 -9.23 6.93
N LEU A 172 21.89 -8.66 8.12
CA LEU A 172 20.57 -8.36 8.70
C LEU A 172 19.71 -7.56 7.71
N GLY A 173 18.45 -7.94 7.60
CA GLY A 173 17.48 -7.48 6.59
C GLY A 173 17.47 -8.32 5.30
N SER A 174 18.42 -9.24 5.13
CA SER A 174 18.58 -10.09 3.93
C SER A 174 18.71 -11.58 4.23
N GLN A 175 18.33 -12.01 5.44
CA GLN A 175 18.44 -13.38 5.91
C GLN A 175 17.22 -14.25 5.56
N GLY A 176 16.08 -13.65 5.25
CA GLY A 176 14.89 -14.43 4.90
C GLY A 176 13.63 -13.58 4.81
N SER A 177 12.63 -13.87 5.63
CA SER A 177 11.35 -13.14 5.61
C SER A 177 11.28 -11.96 6.58
N GLU A 178 12.41 -11.32 6.88
CA GLU A 178 12.48 -10.17 7.80
C GLU A 178 11.44 -9.09 7.46
N GLY A 179 10.80 -8.57 8.51
CA GLY A 179 9.71 -7.61 8.39
C GLY A 179 8.32 -8.24 8.23
N CYS A 180 8.20 -9.55 7.99
CA CYS A 180 6.91 -10.23 7.94
C CYS A 180 6.25 -10.30 9.32
N ARG A 181 4.91 -10.22 9.34
CA ARG A 181 4.11 -10.08 10.55
C ARG A 181 2.86 -10.95 10.54
N VAL A 182 2.40 -11.31 11.73
CA VAL A 182 1.07 -11.89 11.93
C VAL A 182 0.01 -10.81 11.69
N LEU A 183 -0.97 -11.12 10.84
CA LEU A 183 -2.08 -10.24 10.50
C LEU A 183 -3.30 -10.51 11.39
N ALA A 184 -3.69 -11.78 11.49
CA ALA A 184 -4.84 -12.22 12.26
C ALA A 184 -4.70 -13.70 12.61
N PHE A 185 -5.37 -14.12 13.68
CA PHE A 185 -5.34 -15.52 14.09
C PHE A 185 -6.61 -15.89 14.86
N LEU A 186 -7.03 -17.15 14.69
CA LEU A 186 -8.02 -17.83 15.51
C LEU A 186 -7.35 -19.12 15.99
N PRO A 187 -7.12 -19.28 17.31
CA PRO A 187 -6.45 -20.45 17.86
C PRO A 187 -6.97 -21.76 17.27
N GLU A 188 -6.03 -22.61 16.82
CA GLU A 188 -6.28 -23.95 16.26
C GLU A 188 -7.17 -23.99 15.00
N ARG A 189 -7.43 -22.84 14.38
CA ARG A 189 -8.33 -22.73 13.22
C ARG A 189 -7.76 -21.95 12.06
N MET A 190 -7.09 -20.83 12.34
CA MET A 190 -6.62 -19.93 11.29
C MET A 190 -5.41 -19.13 11.76
N LEU A 191 -4.37 -19.10 10.94
CA LEU A 191 -3.25 -18.18 11.08
C LEU A 191 -3.09 -17.43 9.75
N SER A 192 -2.99 -16.11 9.82
CA SER A 192 -2.72 -15.25 8.68
C SER A 192 -1.50 -14.39 8.97
N PHE A 193 -0.57 -14.33 8.04
CA PHE A 193 0.67 -13.55 8.13
C PHE A 193 1.06 -13.02 6.75
N THR A 194 1.85 -11.94 6.73
CA THR A 194 2.46 -11.43 5.50
C THR A 194 3.59 -12.33 5.04
N TRP A 195 3.86 -12.35 3.74
CA TRP A 195 5.00 -13.07 3.17
C TRP A 195 5.68 -12.21 2.12
N ASN A 196 7.02 -12.29 2.04
CA ASN A 196 7.79 -11.45 1.14
C ASN A 196 8.60 -12.26 0.13
N ALA A 197 8.97 -11.61 -0.97
CA ALA A 197 9.83 -12.24 -1.97
C ALA A 197 11.27 -12.37 -1.44
N PRO A 198 12.06 -13.35 -1.92
CA PRO A 198 13.45 -13.53 -1.52
C PRO A 198 14.29 -12.24 -1.58
N PRO A 199 15.30 -12.07 -0.69
CA PRO A 199 16.10 -10.84 -0.60
C PRO A 199 16.75 -10.36 -1.91
N HIS A 200 17.19 -11.29 -2.76
CA HIS A 200 17.79 -10.96 -4.06
C HIS A 200 16.78 -10.42 -5.09
N LEU A 201 15.48 -10.62 -4.89
CA LEU A 201 14.41 -10.04 -5.70
C LEU A 201 13.91 -8.74 -5.08
N SER A 202 14.83 -7.80 -4.84
CA SER A 202 14.59 -6.55 -4.10
C SER A 202 13.38 -5.75 -4.62
N ARG A 203 13.18 -5.67 -5.93
CA ARG A 203 12.02 -4.99 -6.55
C ARG A 203 10.70 -5.68 -6.23
N THR A 204 10.64 -7.01 -6.32
CA THR A 204 9.42 -7.79 -6.00
C THR A 204 9.16 -7.80 -4.50
N ARG A 205 10.21 -7.85 -3.70
CA ARG A 205 10.14 -7.90 -2.23
C ARG A 205 9.51 -6.63 -1.66
N ARG A 206 9.84 -5.46 -2.20
CA ARG A 206 9.25 -4.17 -1.80
C ARG A 206 7.84 -3.93 -2.36
N ARG A 207 7.36 -4.80 -3.25
CA ARG A 207 6.07 -4.66 -3.95
C ARG A 207 4.94 -5.49 -3.30
N PHE A 208 5.21 -6.36 -2.33
CA PHE A 208 4.17 -7.24 -1.76
C PHE A 208 4.31 -7.44 -0.23
N THR A 209 4.95 -6.49 0.46
CA THR A 209 5.12 -6.48 1.92
C THR A 209 4.23 -5.46 2.59
#